data_AF-F3GNI1-F1
#
_entry.id   AF-F3GNI1-F1
#
_cell.length_a   1.000
_cell.length_b   1.000
_cell.length_c   1.000
_cell.angle_alpha   90.00
_cell.angle_beta   90.00
_cell.angle_gamma   90.00
#
_symmetry.space_group_name_H-M   'P 1'
#
loop_
_entity.id
_entity.type
_entity.pdbx_description
1 polymer ?
#
loop_
_entity_poly.entity_id
_entity_poly.type
_entity_poly.pdbx_seq_one_letter_code
_entity_poly.pdbx_strand_id
1 'polypeptide(L)'
;DVWTLFHSFAFDFSVWEIFGALLHGGRLVIVPREVTRSPEEFHALLVEQQVTVLNQTPSAFKQLMRVACDSSLPLSLQKIIFGGEAL
;
A
#
# COMPACT_ATOMS: atom_id res chain seq x y z
N ASP A 1 -5.29 -6.90 10.73
CA ASP A 1 -4.50 -6.29 9.64
C ASP A 1 -5.24 -5.16 8.96
N VAL A 2 -4.50 -4.14 8.53
CA VAL A 2 -5.00 -3.05 7.70
C VAL A 2 -4.27 -3.09 6.36
N TRP A 3 -5.02 -3.21 5.28
CA TRP A 3 -4.55 -3.38 3.91
C TRP A 3 -4.94 -2.17 3.07
N THR A 4 -4.18 -1.90 2.01
CA THR A 4 -4.55 -0.95 0.96
C THR A 4 -5.07 -1.67 -0.27
N LEU A 5 -6.19 -1.19 -0.81
CA LEU A 5 -6.54 -1.39 -2.21
C LEU A 5 -5.91 -0.24 -3.00
N PHE A 6 -4.69 -0.49 -3.50
CA PHE A 6 -3.88 0.50 -4.20
C PHE A 6 -4.00 0.34 -5.72
N HIS A 7 -4.14 -0.90 -6.19
CA HIS A 7 -4.12 -1.19 -7.61
C HIS A 7 -5.50 -1.05 -8.25
N SER A 8 -5.50 -0.76 -9.55
CA SER A 8 -6.72 -0.76 -10.38
C SER A 8 -7.42 -2.13 -10.33
N PHE A 9 -8.75 -2.15 -10.37
CA PHE A 9 -9.55 -3.38 -10.50
C PHE A 9 -9.27 -4.16 -11.80
N ALA A 10 -8.65 -3.53 -12.79
CA ALA A 10 -8.19 -4.20 -14.01
C ALA A 10 -6.84 -4.93 -13.83
N PHE A 11 -6.18 -4.80 -12.68
CA PHE A 11 -4.95 -5.50 -12.34
C PHE A 11 -5.24 -6.55 -11.27
N ASP A 12 -4.77 -7.77 -11.50
CA ASP A 12 -5.05 -8.95 -10.66
C ASP A 12 -4.60 -8.80 -9.20
N PHE A 13 -3.60 -7.96 -8.94
CA PHE A 13 -3.16 -7.64 -7.57
C PHE A 13 -4.28 -7.02 -6.71
N SER A 14 -5.25 -6.34 -7.32
CA SER A 14 -6.44 -5.85 -6.61
C SER A 14 -7.29 -6.98 -6.02
N VAL A 15 -7.31 -8.16 -6.65
CA VAL A 15 -8.01 -9.35 -6.13
C VAL A 15 -7.36 -9.78 -4.82
N TRP A 16 -6.02 -9.85 -4.80
CA TRP A 16 -5.27 -10.18 -3.59
C TRP A 16 -5.46 -9.14 -2.49
N GLU A 17 -5.44 -7.85 -2.81
CA GLU A 17 -5.68 -6.77 -1.85
C GLU A 17 -7.06 -6.89 -1.19
N ILE A 18 -8.11 -7.13 -2.00
CA ILE A 18 -9.50 -7.25 -1.52
C ILE A 18 -9.66 -8.49 -0.65
N PHE A 19 -9.37 -9.67 -1.20
CA PHE A 19 -9.68 -10.93 -0.54
C PHE A 19 -8.67 -11.28 0.55
N GLY A 20 -7.40 -10.86 0.42
CA GLY A 20 -6.39 -10.98 1.46
C GLY A 20 -6.80 -10.26 2.75
N ALA A 21 -7.40 -9.08 2.63
CA ALA A 21 -7.96 -8.34 3.76
C ALA A 21 -9.26 -8.96 4.26
N LEU A 22 -10.28 -9.07 3.40
CA LEU A 22 -11.66 -9.32 3.82
C LEU A 22 -11.90 -10.76 4.30
N LEU A 23 -11.21 -11.75 3.74
CA LEU A 23 -11.39 -13.15 4.15
C LEU A 23 -10.77 -13.48 5.52
N HIS A 24 -9.95 -12.58 6.07
CA HIS A 24 -9.24 -12.76 7.34
C HIS A 24 -9.66 -11.73 8.41
N GLY A 25 -10.81 -11.05 8.22
CA GLY A 25 -11.30 -10.04 9.16
C GLY A 25 -10.45 -8.75 9.19
N GLY A 26 -9.66 -8.50 8.15
CA GLY A 26 -8.87 -7.28 8.01
C GLY A 26 -9.71 -6.08 7.55
N ARG A 27 -9.14 -4.88 7.71
CA ARG A 27 -9.70 -3.64 7.16
C ARG A 27 -9.07 -3.34 5.81
N LEU A 28 -9.88 -3.05 4.80
CA LEU A 28 -9.43 -2.61 3.48
C LEU A 28 -9.60 -1.09 3.35
N VAL A 29 -8.50 -0.38 3.14
CA VAL A 29 -8.48 1.05 2.86
C VAL A 29 -8.46 1.25 1.34
N ILE A 30 -9.50 1.88 0.82
CA ILE A 30 -9.58 2.22 -0.61
C ILE A 30 -8.74 3.48 -0.81
N VAL A 31 -7.66 3.37 -1.59
CA VAL A 31 -6.76 4.49 -1.85
C VAL A 31 -7.31 5.30 -3.03
N PRO A 32 -7.56 6.62 -2.87
CA PRO A 32 -7.97 7.46 -3.99
C PRO A 32 -6.93 7.44 -5.11
N ARG A 33 -7.38 7.53 -6.37
CA ARG A 33 -6.50 7.41 -7.54
C ARG A 33 -5.45 8.53 -7.62
N GLU A 34 -5.77 9.69 -7.06
CA GLU A 34 -4.87 10.83 -6.97
C GLU A 34 -3.74 10.54 -5.98
N VAL A 35 -4.10 9.95 -4.83
CA VAL A 35 -3.16 9.57 -3.76
C VAL A 35 -2.19 8.49 -4.23
N THR A 36 -2.63 7.52 -5.05
CA THR A 36 -1.72 6.48 -5.58
C THR A 36 -0.60 7.05 -6.47
N ARG A 37 -0.72 8.30 -6.92
CA ARG A 37 0.25 8.97 -7.80
C ARG A 37 1.16 9.96 -7.06
N SER A 38 0.91 10.22 -5.78
CA SER A 38 1.79 11.04 -4.93
C SER A 38 2.36 10.16 -3.81
N PRO A 39 3.68 9.88 -3.84
CA PRO A 39 4.35 9.17 -2.75
C PRO A 39 4.18 9.85 -1.38
N GLU A 40 4.08 11.18 -1.35
CA GLU A 40 3.88 11.99 -0.15
C GLU A 40 2.50 11.80 0.45
N GLU A 41 1.44 11.96 -0.36
CA GLU A 41 0.06 11.74 0.08
C GLU A 41 -0.16 10.28 0.44
N PHE A 42 0.41 9.35 -0.32
CA PHE A 42 0.28 7.94 -0.02
C PHE A 42 0.97 7.59 1.30
N HIS A 43 2.19 8.07 1.54
CA HIS A 43 2.87 7.92 2.82
C HIS A 43 2.02 8.47 3.98
N ALA A 44 1.44 9.66 3.83
CA ALA A 44 0.56 10.25 4.85
C ALA A 44 -0.67 9.35 5.13
N LEU A 45 -1.30 8.79 4.09
CA LEU A 45 -2.40 7.84 4.24
C LEU A 45 -1.96 6.55 4.96
N LEU A 46 -0.78 6.01 4.65
CA LEU A 46 -0.26 4.83 5.34
C LEU A 46 -0.08 5.06 6.84
N VAL A 47 0.41 6.25 7.21
CA VAL A 47 0.55 6.67 8.61
C VAL A 47 -0.82 6.87 9.26
N GLU A 48 -1.69 7.68 8.67
CA GLU A 48 -3.02 8.00 9.24
C GLU A 48 -3.87 6.74 9.43
N GLN A 49 -3.88 5.87 8.42
CA GLN A 49 -4.68 4.65 8.42
C GLN A 49 -3.97 3.48 9.10
N GLN A 50 -2.76 3.66 9.64
CA GLN A 50 -2.02 2.63 10.37
C GLN A 50 -1.93 1.32 9.57
N VAL A 51 -1.58 1.44 8.29
CA VAL A 51 -1.52 0.29 7.37
C VAL A 51 -0.47 -0.71 7.85
N THR A 52 -0.84 -1.98 7.89
CA THR A 52 0.05 -3.07 8.34
C THR A 52 0.48 -4.00 7.21
N VAL A 53 -0.26 -4.05 6.10
CA VAL A 53 0.06 -4.84 4.91
C VAL A 53 0.00 -3.97 3.66
N LEU A 54 1.12 -3.91 2.94
CA LEU A 54 1.28 -3.11 1.74
C LEU A 54 1.63 -4.01 0.55
N ASN A 55 0.91 -3.83 -0.57
CA ASN A 55 1.19 -4.49 -1.84
C ASN A 55 1.68 -3.43 -2.83
N GLN A 56 2.83 -3.66 -3.48
CA GLN A 56 3.44 -2.70 -4.39
C GLN A 56 4.20 -3.39 -5.52
N THR A 57 4.32 -2.72 -6.66
CA THR A 57 5.39 -3.04 -7.60
C THR A 57 6.73 -2.51 -7.07
N PRO A 58 7.86 -3.16 -7.39
CA PRO A 58 9.19 -2.67 -7.04
C PRO A 58 9.42 -1.19 -7.38
N SER A 59 8.97 -0.73 -8.55
CA SER A 59 9.15 0.67 -8.98
C SER A 59 8.35 1.66 -8.12
N ALA A 60 7.10 1.36 -7.81
CA ALA A 60 6.25 2.20 -6.96
C ALA A 60 6.77 2.24 -5.51
N PHE A 61 7.22 1.09 -4.98
CA PHE A 61 7.82 1.03 -3.66
C PHE A 61 9.11 1.86 -3.54
N LYS A 62 9.97 1.86 -4.57
CA LYS A 62 11.18 2.70 -4.59
C LYS A 62 10.85 4.19 -4.47
N GLN A 63 9.74 4.65 -5.04
CA GLN A 63 9.28 6.04 -4.90
C GLN A 63 8.80 6.33 -3.48
N LEU A 64 7.96 5.45 -2.92
CA LEU A 64 7.48 5.55 -1.55
C LEU A 64 8.63 5.53 -0.52
N MET A 65 9.62 4.65 -0.72
CA MET A 65 10.75 4.48 0.19
C MET A 65 11.55 5.77 0.37
N ARG A 66 11.71 6.57 -0.68
CA ARG A 66 12.40 7.87 -0.59
C ARG A 66 11.71 8.80 0.41
N VAL A 67 10.39 8.93 0.29
CA VAL A 67 9.58 9.75 1.22
C VAL A 67 9.59 9.17 2.63
N ALA A 68 9.44 7.85 2.76
CA ALA A 68 9.37 7.19 4.06
C ALA A 68 10.69 7.28 4.84
N CYS A 69 11.84 7.23 4.17
CA CYS A 69 13.15 7.37 4.82
C CYS A 69 13.45 8.80 5.28
N ASP A 70 12.88 9.81 4.63
CA ASP A 70 13.05 11.22 5.01
C ASP A 70 12.03 11.67 6.09
N SER A 71 11.01 10.84 6.35
CA SER A 71 9.95 11.11 7.32
C SER A 71 10.33 10.65 8.74
N SER A 72 10.00 11.46 9.74
CA SER A 72 10.10 11.08 11.16
C SER A 72 8.85 10.38 11.69
N LEU A 73 7.79 10.26 10.88
CA LEU A 73 6.53 9.62 11.29
C LEU A 73 6.67 8.10 11.20
N PRO A 74 6.31 7.35 12.25
CA PRO A 74 6.41 5.90 12.23
C PRO A 74 5.35 5.29 11.32
N LEU A 75 5.75 4.28 10.55
CA LEU A 75 4.84 3.40 9.80
C LEU A 75 4.50 2.16 10.62
N SER A 76 3.27 1.68 10.49
CA SER A 76 2.79 0.46 11.15
C SER A 76 2.95 -0.79 10.26
N LEU A 77 3.70 -0.68 9.17
CA LEU A 77 3.92 -1.75 8.19
C LEU A 77 4.61 -2.95 8.82
N GLN A 78 4.02 -4.13 8.63
CA GLN A 78 4.55 -5.41 9.09
C GLN A 78 4.91 -6.32 7.91
N LYS A 79 4.18 -6.19 6.80
CA LYS A 79 4.33 -7.02 5.60
C LYS A 79 4.33 -6.13 4.36
N ILE A 80 5.32 -6.32 3.49
CA ILE A 80 5.38 -5.72 2.16
C ILE A 80 5.43 -6.85 1.15
N ILE A 81 4.50 -6.84 0.21
CA ILE A 81 4.35 -7.87 -0.82
C ILE A 81 4.68 -7.23 -2.17
N PHE A 82 5.66 -7.79 -2.85
CA PHE A 82 6.09 -7.36 -4.18
C PHE A 82 5.50 -8.25 -5.26
N GLY A 83 5.12 -7.64 -6.38
CA GLY A 83 4.65 -8.35 -7.56
C GLY A 83 4.52 -7.41 -8.76
N GLY A 84 4.26 -8.00 -9.93
CA GLY A 84 4.02 -7.25 -11.18
C GLY A 84 5.28 -6.78 -11.93
N GLU A 85 6.46 -6.76 -11.30
CA GLU A 85 7.74 -6.45 -11.96
C GLU A 85 8.86 -7.33 -11.39
N ALA A 86 10.01 -7.38 -12.07
CA ALA A 86 11.21 -8.00 -11.54
C ALA A 86 11.74 -7.21 -10.32
N LEU A 87 12.16 -7.95 -9.29
CA LEU A 87 12.71 -7.37 -8.06
C LEU A 87 14.19 -6.99 -8.22
#